data_AF-A0A9W6FAB9-F1
#
_entry.id   AF-A0A9W6FAB9-F1
#
_cell.length_a   1.000
_cell.length_b   1.000
_cell.length_c   1.000
_cell.angle_alpha   90.00
_cell.angle_beta   90.00
_cell.angle_gamma   90.00
#
_symmetry.space_group_name_H-M   'P 1'
#
loop_
_entity.id
_entity.type
_entity.pdbx_description
1 polymer ?
#
loop_
_entity_poly.entity_id
_entity_poly.type
_entity_poly.pdbx_seq_one_letter_code
_entity_poly.pdbx_strand_id
1 'polypeptide(L)'
;MLGDVDAVSLCTPPQGRFDQAMAVLRAGRHLMLEKPPGATLSEIAVLEAEAARQGVTIHATWHSREAAAVDAARDWLATTRIRAVRIDWCEDVRKWHPGQEWIWQPGGLGVFDPGINALSILTALIPGVRLVGADLHVPANRQTPIAADLSLDASHPIAAPPQKYVFDWARDGDEDMAESPSNTDAGPDDACPKAARRFPPRAGLGDPG
;
A
#
# COMPACT_ATOMS: atom_id res chain seq x y z
N MET A 1 -14.33 24.64 20.15
CA MET A 1 -12.90 24.56 20.52
C MET A 1 -12.63 23.16 21.04
N LEU A 2 -11.53 22.51 20.64
CA LEU A 2 -11.19 21.11 20.97
C LEU A 2 -10.86 20.84 22.45
N GLY A 3 -11.12 21.78 23.37
CA GLY A 3 -10.95 21.58 24.82
C GLY A 3 -9.55 21.13 25.22
N ASP A 4 -9.48 20.17 26.16
CA ASP A 4 -8.25 19.59 26.70
C ASP A 4 -7.72 18.40 25.89
N VAL A 5 -8.12 18.25 24.62
CA VAL A 5 -7.64 17.17 23.76
C VAL A 5 -6.22 17.45 23.30
N ASP A 6 -5.28 16.54 23.55
CA ASP A 6 -3.88 16.66 23.13
C ASP A 6 -3.64 16.22 21.67
N ALA A 7 -4.35 15.18 21.23
CA ALA A 7 -4.15 14.54 19.93
C ALA A 7 -5.46 14.11 19.28
N VAL A 8 -5.47 14.07 17.94
CA VAL A 8 -6.60 13.59 17.13
C VAL A 8 -6.10 12.53 16.15
N SER A 9 -6.88 11.44 16.00
CA SER A 9 -6.68 10.46 14.94
C SER A 9 -7.78 10.60 13.90
N LEU A 10 -7.39 10.76 12.63
CA LEU A 10 -8.32 10.87 11.50
C LEU A 10 -8.40 9.54 10.75
N CYS A 11 -9.48 8.80 11.02
CA CYS A 11 -9.81 7.52 10.37
C CYS A 11 -10.93 7.65 9.31
N THR A 12 -11.29 8.88 8.93
CA THR A 12 -12.24 9.14 7.84
C THR A 12 -11.64 8.75 6.49
N PRO A 13 -12.43 8.50 5.42
CA PRO A 13 -11.91 8.29 4.08
C PRO A 13 -10.96 9.42 3.62
N PRO A 14 -10.06 9.18 2.65
CA PRO A 14 -9.06 10.17 2.26
C PRO A 14 -9.66 11.45 1.67
N GLN A 15 -10.83 11.38 1.05
CA GLN A 15 -11.53 12.56 0.53
C GLN A 15 -11.91 13.51 1.67
N GLY A 16 -11.43 14.76 1.60
CA GLY A 16 -11.70 15.79 2.62
C GLY A 16 -10.87 15.65 3.90
N ARG A 17 -9.90 14.72 3.95
CA ARG A 17 -9.02 14.58 5.12
C ARG A 17 -8.09 15.77 5.28
N PHE A 18 -7.64 16.39 4.19
CA PHE A 18 -6.75 17.55 4.25
C PHE A 18 -7.31 18.70 5.09
N ASP A 19 -8.57 19.10 4.86
CA ASP A 19 -9.19 20.20 5.60
C ASP A 19 -9.38 19.87 7.09
N GLN A 20 -9.73 18.61 7.40
CA GLN A 20 -9.82 18.11 8.77
C GLN A 20 -8.45 18.17 9.46
N ALA A 21 -7.41 17.66 8.80
CA ALA A 21 -6.04 17.65 9.29
C ALA A 21 -5.53 19.08 9.54
N MET A 22 -5.74 19.98 8.59
CA MET A 22 -5.37 21.39 8.70
C MET A 22 -6.07 22.07 9.89
N ALA A 23 -7.34 21.77 10.13
CA ALA A 23 -8.07 22.31 11.28
C ALA A 23 -7.51 21.79 12.62
N VAL A 24 -7.15 20.51 12.70
CA VAL A 24 -6.52 19.90 13.88
C VAL A 24 -5.16 20.55 14.16
N LEU A 25 -4.29 20.64 13.15
CA LEU A 25 -2.95 21.21 13.31
C LEU A 25 -3.02 22.70 13.69
N ARG A 26 -3.92 23.47 13.05
CA ARG A 26 -4.12 24.90 13.39
C ARG A 26 -4.64 25.12 14.80
N ALA A 27 -5.30 24.13 15.38
CA ALA A 27 -5.70 24.13 16.78
C ALA A 27 -4.58 23.70 17.75
N GLY A 28 -3.36 23.47 17.25
CA GLY A 28 -2.19 23.12 18.04
C GLY A 28 -2.23 21.71 18.61
N ARG A 29 -2.83 20.74 17.89
CA ARG A 29 -2.99 19.35 18.35
C ARG A 29 -2.11 18.39 17.57
N HIS A 30 -1.61 17.36 18.24
CA HIS A 30 -0.92 16.25 17.58
C HIS A 30 -1.91 15.50 16.67
N LEU A 31 -1.42 14.99 15.55
CA LEU A 31 -2.27 14.41 14.52
C LEU A 31 -1.75 13.04 14.07
N MET A 32 -2.63 12.05 14.09
CA MET A 32 -2.45 10.74 13.44
C MET A 32 -3.36 10.65 12.22
N LEU A 33 -2.83 10.20 11.08
CA LEU A 33 -3.54 10.06 9.81
C LEU A 33 -3.57 8.59 9.40
N GLU A 34 -4.77 8.04 9.18
CA GLU A 34 -4.93 6.73 8.53
C GLU A 34 -4.38 6.71 7.10
N LYS A 35 -4.06 5.51 6.62
CA LYS A 35 -3.56 5.29 5.25
C LYS A 35 -4.66 5.46 4.19
N PRO A 36 -4.32 5.89 2.96
CA PRO A 36 -3.14 6.71 2.66
C PRO A 36 -3.25 8.04 3.45
N PRO A 37 -2.17 8.69 3.87
CA PRO A 37 -2.26 9.87 4.75
C PRO A 37 -2.99 11.08 4.13
N GLY A 38 -3.17 11.10 2.81
CA GLY A 38 -3.82 12.16 2.05
C GLY A 38 -4.06 11.73 0.61
N ALA A 39 -4.75 12.57 -0.18
CA ALA A 39 -5.07 12.24 -1.57
C ALA A 39 -3.92 12.57 -2.52
N THR A 40 -3.07 13.53 -2.16
CA THR A 40 -1.91 13.95 -2.96
C THR A 40 -0.64 14.11 -2.11
N LEU A 41 0.53 13.99 -2.72
CA LEU A 41 1.81 14.23 -2.03
C LEU A 41 1.96 15.70 -1.60
N SER A 42 1.45 16.64 -2.41
CA SER A 42 1.50 18.07 -2.09
C SER A 42 0.70 18.41 -0.84
N GLU A 43 -0.46 17.79 -0.63
CA GLU A 43 -1.22 17.92 0.62
C GLU A 43 -0.40 17.49 1.83
N ILE A 44 0.29 16.35 1.75
CA ILE A 44 1.12 15.85 2.85
C ILE A 44 2.25 16.82 3.18
N ALA A 45 2.95 17.35 2.16
CA ALA A 45 4.02 18.32 2.37
C ALA A 45 3.52 19.59 3.06
N VAL A 46 2.31 20.05 2.72
CA VAL A 46 1.67 21.21 3.37
C VAL A 46 1.30 20.91 4.82
N LEU A 47 0.77 19.71 5.11
CA LEU A 47 0.44 19.29 6.47
C LEU A 47 1.68 19.14 7.35
N GLU A 48 2.76 18.58 6.82
CA GLU A 48 4.04 18.46 7.51
C GLU A 48 4.60 19.85 7.89
N ALA A 49 4.59 20.79 6.94
CA ALA A 49 5.04 22.17 7.19
C ALA A 49 4.17 22.87 8.25
N GLU A 50 2.85 22.67 8.23
CA GLU A 50 1.95 23.24 9.24
C GLU A 50 2.19 22.61 10.62
N ALA A 51 2.36 21.29 10.71
CA ALA A 51 2.65 20.61 11.97
C ALA A 51 3.95 21.15 12.59
N ALA A 52 5.00 21.31 11.78
CA ALA A 52 6.26 21.92 12.19
C ALA A 52 6.08 23.37 12.68
N ARG A 53 5.28 24.18 11.97
CA ARG A 53 4.98 25.57 12.35
C ARG A 53 4.28 25.68 13.70
N GLN A 54 3.43 24.72 14.02
CA GLN A 54 2.66 24.68 15.26
C GLN A 54 3.41 23.98 16.40
N GLY A 55 4.56 23.36 16.11
CA GLY A 55 5.33 22.60 17.09
C GLY A 55 4.64 21.31 17.53
N VAL A 56 3.83 20.71 16.66
CA VAL A 56 3.09 19.47 16.95
C VAL A 56 3.53 18.31 16.07
N THR A 57 3.27 17.10 16.54
CA THR A 57 3.58 15.86 15.82
C THR A 57 2.51 15.57 14.78
N ILE A 58 2.94 15.17 13.59
CA ILE A 58 2.10 14.51 12.59
C ILE A 58 2.63 13.09 12.35
N HIS A 59 1.74 12.10 12.31
CA HIS A 59 2.09 10.70 12.12
C HIS A 59 1.21 10.07 11.04
N ALA A 60 1.80 9.73 9.90
CA ALA A 60 1.16 8.96 8.84
C ALA A 60 1.30 7.46 9.13
N THR A 61 0.18 6.78 9.34
CA THR A 61 0.19 5.38 9.78
C THR A 61 0.25 4.43 8.60
N TRP A 62 0.89 3.28 8.82
CA TRP A 62 0.97 2.19 7.86
C TRP A 62 0.81 0.87 8.63
N HIS A 63 -0.43 0.51 8.96
CA HIS A 63 -0.70 -0.61 9.87
C HIS A 63 -0.03 -1.92 9.43
N SER A 64 0.12 -2.17 8.14
CA SER A 64 0.77 -3.37 7.60
C SER A 64 2.28 -3.44 7.87
N ARG A 65 2.95 -2.31 8.12
CA ARG A 65 4.36 -2.30 8.55
C ARG A 65 4.55 -2.81 9.97
N GLU A 66 3.50 -2.73 10.80
CA GLU A 66 3.54 -3.16 12.20
C GLU A 66 3.20 -4.65 12.36
N ALA A 67 3.02 -5.39 11.25
CA ALA A 67 2.81 -6.83 11.29
C ALA A 67 4.06 -7.54 11.84
N ALA A 68 3.85 -8.54 12.72
CA ALA A 68 4.92 -9.16 13.50
C ALA A 68 6.10 -9.73 12.69
N ALA A 69 5.87 -10.12 11.43
CA ALA A 69 6.90 -10.67 10.57
C ALA A 69 7.81 -9.60 9.92
N VAL A 70 7.38 -8.33 9.86
CA VAL A 70 8.07 -7.29 9.08
C VAL A 70 9.45 -6.98 9.65
N ASP A 71 9.58 -6.85 10.97
CA ASP A 71 10.88 -6.59 11.61
C ASP A 71 11.87 -7.73 11.40
N ALA A 72 11.42 -8.98 11.57
CA ALA A 72 12.26 -10.15 11.34
C ALA A 72 12.70 -10.26 9.87
N ALA A 73 11.79 -10.01 8.92
CA ALA A 73 12.10 -10.01 7.51
C ALA A 73 13.11 -8.90 7.15
N ARG A 74 12.94 -7.69 7.71
CA ARG A 74 13.89 -6.58 7.51
C ARG A 74 15.29 -6.96 7.96
N ASP A 75 15.41 -7.49 9.17
CA ASP A 75 16.70 -7.82 9.77
C ASP A 75 17.40 -8.96 9.00
N TRP A 76 16.63 -9.94 8.50
CA TRP A 76 17.14 -11.00 7.64
C TRP A 76 17.61 -10.46 6.27
N LEU A 77 16.78 -9.63 5.62
CA LEU A 77 17.10 -9.03 4.32
C LEU A 77 18.31 -8.10 4.38
N ALA A 78 18.56 -7.43 5.52
CA ALA A 78 19.71 -6.56 5.71
C ALA A 78 21.07 -7.27 5.55
N THR A 79 21.10 -8.60 5.71
CA THR A 79 22.31 -9.43 5.57
C THR A 79 22.28 -10.36 4.36
N THR A 80 21.21 -10.29 3.54
CA THR A 80 20.95 -11.24 2.46
C THR A 80 21.05 -10.58 1.10
N ARG A 81 21.69 -11.26 0.13
CA ARG A 81 21.70 -10.81 -1.26
C ARG A 81 20.38 -11.18 -1.94
N ILE A 82 19.56 -10.16 -2.20
CA ILE A 82 18.26 -10.29 -2.88
C ILE A 82 18.48 -10.41 -4.39
N ARG A 83 17.97 -11.46 -5.05
CA ARG A 83 18.03 -11.57 -6.53
C ARG A 83 16.78 -11.04 -7.21
N ALA A 84 15.61 -11.28 -6.61
CA ALA A 84 14.32 -10.82 -7.10
C ALA A 84 13.29 -10.81 -5.97
N VAL A 85 12.31 -9.92 -6.08
CA VAL A 85 11.12 -9.84 -5.21
C VAL A 85 9.90 -9.89 -6.10
N ARG A 86 8.83 -10.51 -5.61
CA ARG A 86 7.55 -10.63 -6.27
C ARG A 86 6.47 -10.50 -5.23
N ILE A 87 5.49 -9.64 -5.49
CA ILE A 87 4.31 -9.49 -4.63
C ILE A 87 3.08 -9.80 -5.47
N ASP A 88 2.30 -10.77 -5.03
CA ASP A 88 0.96 -11.03 -5.55
C ASP A 88 -0.02 -10.68 -4.42
N TRP A 89 -0.78 -9.59 -4.58
CA TRP A 89 -1.75 -9.14 -3.59
C TRP A 89 -3.13 -9.13 -4.25
N CYS A 90 -3.87 -10.22 -4.06
CA CYS A 90 -5.13 -10.49 -4.76
C CYS A 90 -6.24 -10.75 -3.73
N GLU A 91 -7.35 -10.04 -3.86
CA GLU A 91 -8.50 -10.11 -2.95
C GLU A 91 -9.79 -9.98 -3.77
N ASP A 92 -10.92 -10.58 -3.37
CA ASP A 92 -12.21 -10.27 -4.02
C ASP A 92 -12.79 -8.96 -3.46
N VAL A 93 -12.86 -7.91 -4.28
CA VAL A 93 -13.42 -6.60 -3.87
C VAL A 93 -14.87 -6.69 -3.42
N ARG A 94 -15.66 -7.64 -3.95
CA ARG A 94 -17.07 -7.82 -3.56
C ARG A 94 -17.19 -8.42 -2.16
N LYS A 95 -16.21 -9.23 -1.76
CA LYS A 95 -16.14 -9.82 -0.43
C LYS A 95 -15.59 -8.85 0.61
N TRP A 96 -14.50 -8.14 0.29
CA TRP A 96 -13.76 -7.33 1.25
C TRP A 96 -14.20 -5.86 1.31
N HIS A 97 -14.76 -5.33 0.23
CA HIS A 97 -15.25 -3.95 0.14
C HIS A 97 -16.71 -3.88 -0.35
N PRO A 98 -17.65 -4.64 0.25
CA PRO A 98 -19.04 -4.70 -0.23
C PRO A 98 -19.71 -3.32 -0.15
N GLY A 99 -20.19 -2.83 -1.30
CA GLY A 99 -20.95 -1.57 -1.40
C GLY A 99 -20.14 -0.29 -1.17
N GLN A 100 -18.81 -0.36 -1.13
CA GLN A 100 -17.96 0.83 -0.98
C GLN A 100 -17.80 1.53 -2.33
N GLU A 101 -18.53 2.62 -2.56
CA GLU A 101 -18.43 3.38 -3.83
C GLU A 101 -17.21 4.31 -3.88
N TRP A 102 -16.70 4.75 -2.73
CA TRP A 102 -15.63 5.75 -2.66
C TRP A 102 -14.32 5.28 -3.31
N ILE A 103 -14.02 3.97 -3.26
CA ILE A 103 -12.81 3.38 -3.85
C ILE A 103 -12.77 3.54 -5.37
N TRP A 104 -13.94 3.71 -6.00
CA TRP A 104 -14.12 3.86 -7.45
C TRP A 104 -14.13 5.30 -7.95
N GLN A 105 -14.14 6.27 -7.02
CA GLN A 105 -14.17 7.70 -7.34
C GLN A 105 -12.74 8.26 -7.50
N PRO A 106 -12.57 9.45 -8.10
CA PRO A 106 -11.27 10.12 -8.15
C PRO A 106 -10.63 10.23 -6.75
N GLY A 107 -9.36 9.84 -6.64
CA GLY A 107 -8.64 9.77 -5.36
C GLY A 107 -8.99 8.57 -4.48
N GLY A 108 -9.88 7.68 -4.92
CA GLY A 108 -10.30 6.47 -4.21
C GLY A 108 -9.32 5.28 -4.29
N LEU A 109 -8.23 5.43 -5.05
CA LEU A 109 -7.15 4.45 -5.25
C LEU A 109 -7.52 3.17 -6.05
N GLY A 110 -8.76 2.68 -5.94
CA GLY A 110 -9.13 1.37 -6.47
C GLY A 110 -8.28 0.27 -5.81
N VAL A 111 -7.76 -0.66 -6.61
CA VAL A 111 -6.95 -1.80 -6.12
C VAL A 111 -5.71 -1.39 -5.32
N PHE A 112 -5.30 -0.12 -5.42
CA PHE A 112 -4.23 0.43 -4.60
C PHE A 112 -4.64 0.73 -3.14
N ASP A 113 -5.91 0.69 -2.77
CA ASP A 113 -6.32 0.81 -1.36
C ASP A 113 -5.74 -0.32 -0.48
N PRO A 114 -5.86 -1.60 -0.88
CA PRO A 114 -5.10 -2.68 -0.25
C PRO A 114 -3.68 -2.77 -0.82
N GLY A 115 -3.45 -2.49 -2.11
CA GLY A 115 -2.13 -2.59 -2.71
C GLY A 115 -1.06 -1.70 -2.06
N ILE A 116 -1.45 -0.53 -1.54
CA ILE A 116 -0.53 0.37 -0.82
C ILE A 116 -0.04 -0.23 0.50
N ASN A 117 -0.78 -1.18 1.09
CA ASN A 117 -0.31 -1.92 2.26
C ASN A 117 0.91 -2.77 1.90
N ALA A 118 0.86 -3.48 0.77
CA ALA A 118 2.00 -4.24 0.26
C ALA A 118 3.20 -3.33 -0.06
N LEU A 119 2.95 -2.19 -0.71
CA LEU A 119 3.99 -1.20 -1.00
C LEU A 119 4.59 -0.61 0.28
N SER A 120 3.78 -0.44 1.32
CA SER A 120 4.26 0.03 2.63
C SER A 120 5.24 -0.97 3.24
N ILE A 121 4.96 -2.28 3.19
CA ILE A 121 5.88 -3.32 3.65
C ILE A 121 7.14 -3.31 2.79
N LEU A 122 7.00 -3.38 1.46
CA LEU A 122 8.12 -3.39 0.52
C LEU A 122 9.13 -2.27 0.81
N THR A 123 8.63 -1.05 1.01
CA THR A 123 9.48 0.12 1.24
C THR A 123 10.08 0.18 2.64
N ALA A 124 9.53 -0.55 3.61
CA ALA A 124 10.14 -0.75 4.92
C ALA A 124 11.28 -1.79 4.88
N LEU A 125 11.16 -2.78 4.00
CA LEU A 125 12.13 -3.86 3.83
C LEU A 125 13.27 -3.48 2.88
N ILE A 126 12.96 -2.79 1.79
CA ILE A 126 13.87 -2.51 0.68
C ILE A 126 13.87 -1.01 0.40
N PRO A 127 14.91 -0.28 0.84
CA PRO A 127 15.02 1.15 0.57
C PRO A 127 15.38 1.43 -0.89
N GLY A 128 15.02 2.62 -1.37
CA GLY A 128 15.39 3.09 -2.72
C GLY A 128 14.61 2.44 -3.87
N VAL A 129 13.48 1.82 -3.57
CA VAL A 129 12.56 1.28 -4.57
C VAL A 129 11.99 2.42 -5.42
N ARG A 130 11.99 2.24 -6.74
CA ARG A 130 11.44 3.17 -7.73
C ARG A 130 10.59 2.42 -8.76
N LEU A 131 9.49 3.04 -9.20
CA LEU A 131 8.67 2.52 -10.27
C LEU A 131 9.35 2.75 -11.63
N VAL A 132 9.42 1.72 -12.48
CA VAL A 132 9.99 1.79 -13.83
C VAL A 132 8.99 1.42 -14.93
N GLY A 133 7.87 0.81 -14.58
CA GLY A 133 6.76 0.53 -15.49
C GLY A 133 5.49 0.17 -14.73
N ALA A 134 4.32 0.42 -15.32
CA ALA A 134 3.04 0.07 -14.75
C ALA A 134 1.99 -0.12 -15.85
N ASP A 135 1.19 -1.17 -15.74
CA ASP A 135 -0.03 -1.37 -16.50
C ASP A 135 -1.22 -1.29 -15.53
N LEU A 136 -2.19 -0.43 -15.82
CA LEU A 136 -3.38 -0.22 -14.99
C LEU A 136 -4.63 -0.66 -15.75
N HIS A 137 -5.43 -1.52 -15.13
CA HIS A 137 -6.70 -1.98 -15.68
C HIS A 137 -7.85 -1.24 -15.01
N VAL A 138 -8.45 -0.29 -15.74
CA VAL A 138 -9.57 0.53 -15.26
C VAL A 138 -10.86 0.08 -15.96
N PRO A 139 -11.87 -0.42 -15.22
CA PRO A 139 -13.17 -0.73 -15.82
C PRO A 139 -13.80 0.51 -16.46
N ALA A 140 -14.52 0.34 -17.57
CA ALA A 140 -15.06 1.46 -18.35
C ALA A 140 -16.05 2.35 -17.56
N ASN A 141 -16.67 1.79 -16.52
CA ASN A 141 -17.63 2.45 -15.65
C ASN A 141 -17.03 3.00 -14.34
N ARG A 142 -15.71 2.95 -14.14
CA ARG A 142 -15.03 3.36 -12.90
C ARG A 142 -13.91 4.36 -13.18
N GLN A 143 -13.40 5.02 -12.13
CA GLN A 143 -12.32 6.02 -12.24
C GLN A 143 -10.98 5.55 -11.67
N THR A 144 -10.94 4.34 -11.09
CA THR A 144 -9.75 3.77 -10.45
C THR A 144 -9.54 2.34 -10.91
N PRO A 145 -8.28 1.85 -10.90
CA PRO A 145 -7.96 0.53 -11.42
C PRO A 145 -8.55 -0.59 -10.54
N ILE A 146 -9.07 -1.64 -11.17
CA ILE A 146 -9.41 -2.91 -10.51
C ILE A 146 -8.22 -3.86 -10.44
N ALA A 147 -7.23 -3.66 -11.31
CA ALA A 147 -5.99 -4.42 -11.28
C ALA A 147 -4.81 -3.56 -11.75
N ALA A 148 -3.62 -3.90 -11.28
CA ALA A 148 -2.39 -3.25 -11.68
C ALA A 148 -1.23 -4.24 -11.72
N ASP A 149 -0.41 -4.13 -12.76
CA ASP A 149 0.86 -4.83 -12.89
C ASP A 149 1.98 -3.77 -12.79
N LEU A 150 2.78 -3.80 -11.72
CA LEU A 150 3.90 -2.87 -11.56
C LEU A 150 5.24 -3.53 -11.84
N SER A 151 6.17 -2.74 -12.35
CA SER A 151 7.60 -3.04 -12.49
C SER A 151 8.39 -2.05 -11.65
N LEU A 152 9.08 -2.55 -10.63
CA LEU A 152 9.93 -1.73 -9.75
C LEU A 152 11.40 -2.16 -9.82
N ASP A 153 12.26 -1.19 -9.57
CA ASP A 153 13.71 -1.31 -9.48
C ASP A 153 14.18 -0.79 -8.11
N ALA A 154 15.31 -1.23 -7.61
CA ALA A 154 15.90 -0.72 -6.38
C ALA A 154 17.42 -0.62 -6.54
N SER A 155 18.03 0.38 -5.91
CA SER A 155 19.47 0.63 -5.99
C SER A 155 20.35 -0.43 -5.28
N HIS A 156 19.76 -1.41 -4.61
CA HIS A 156 20.45 -2.61 -4.08
C HIS A 156 20.64 -3.62 -5.22
N PRO A 157 21.72 -4.43 -5.32
CA PRO A 157 21.92 -5.30 -6.47
C PRO A 157 20.89 -6.44 -6.53
N ILE A 158 19.75 -6.16 -7.18
CA ILE A 158 18.73 -7.12 -7.60
C ILE A 158 19.20 -7.68 -8.96
N ALA A 159 19.51 -8.97 -9.01
CA ALA A 159 20.25 -9.60 -10.10
C ALA A 159 19.39 -10.03 -11.32
N ALA A 160 18.10 -9.68 -11.36
CA ALA A 160 17.17 -10.16 -12.39
C ALA A 160 16.21 -9.05 -12.89
N PRO A 161 15.62 -9.20 -14.10
CA PRO A 161 14.79 -8.19 -14.78
C PRO A 161 13.52 -7.80 -13.97
N PRO A 162 12.82 -6.71 -14.34
CA PRO A 162 11.88 -6.02 -13.45
C PRO A 162 10.85 -6.93 -12.80
N GLN A 163 10.63 -6.65 -11.52
CA GLN A 163 9.79 -7.42 -10.63
C GLN A 163 8.32 -7.16 -10.92
N LYS A 164 7.54 -8.23 -11.08
CA LYS A 164 6.10 -8.15 -11.35
C LYS A 164 5.33 -8.08 -10.03
N TYR A 165 4.61 -6.98 -9.81
CA TYR A 165 3.67 -6.83 -8.71
C TYR A 165 2.27 -6.94 -9.29
N VAL A 166 1.47 -7.89 -8.82
CA VAL A 166 0.10 -8.10 -9.31
C VAL A 166 -0.86 -7.70 -8.21
N PHE A 167 -1.56 -6.60 -8.44
CA PHE A 167 -2.75 -6.23 -7.69
C PHE A 167 -3.97 -6.66 -8.51
N ASP A 168 -4.84 -7.50 -7.97
CA ASP A 168 -6.00 -8.01 -8.71
C ASP A 168 -7.23 -8.17 -7.81
N TRP A 169 -8.27 -7.39 -8.11
CA TRP A 169 -9.57 -7.43 -7.43
C TRP A 169 -10.67 -8.22 -8.15
N ALA A 170 -10.37 -8.83 -9.30
CA ALA A 170 -11.37 -9.40 -10.19
C ALA A 170 -11.53 -10.93 -10.07
N ARG A 171 -10.96 -11.56 -9.04
CA ARG A 171 -11.00 -13.02 -8.86
C ARG A 171 -12.25 -13.47 -8.09
N ASP A 172 -13.01 -14.39 -8.70
CA ASP A 172 -14.00 -15.23 -8.01
C ASP A 172 -13.33 -16.55 -7.54
N GLY A 173 -13.30 -16.86 -6.23
CA GLY A 173 -12.82 -18.17 -5.69
C GLY A 173 -11.77 -18.10 -4.58
N ASP A 174 -11.25 -19.27 -4.14
CA ASP A 174 -10.31 -19.43 -3.01
C ASP A 174 -9.13 -18.42 -3.04
N GLU A 175 -9.05 -17.60 -2.00
CA GLU A 175 -8.11 -16.49 -1.86
C GLU A 175 -6.83 -16.95 -1.15
N ASP A 176 -5.69 -16.91 -1.85
CA ASP A 176 -4.36 -17.06 -1.26
C ASP A 176 -3.67 -15.69 -1.24
N MET A 177 -3.50 -15.11 -0.05
CA MET A 177 -2.61 -13.96 0.20
C MET A 177 -1.16 -14.45 0.16
N ALA A 178 -0.63 -14.67 -1.04
CA ALA A 178 0.68 -15.27 -1.23
C ALA A 178 1.71 -14.20 -1.64
N GLU A 179 2.54 -13.78 -0.69
CA GLU A 179 3.85 -13.25 -1.05
C GLU A 179 4.68 -14.41 -1.61
N SER A 180 5.07 -14.34 -2.88
CA SER A 180 5.96 -15.34 -3.46
C SER A 180 7.35 -15.20 -2.83
N PRO A 181 8.04 -16.30 -2.48
CA PRO A 181 9.34 -16.22 -1.82
C PRO A 181 10.30 -15.36 -2.64
N SER A 182 10.97 -14.42 -1.97
CA SER A 182 12.09 -13.70 -2.56
C SER A 182 13.16 -14.72 -2.95
N ASN A 183 13.63 -14.66 -4.20
CA ASN A 183 14.66 -15.59 -4.64
C ASN A 183 16.00 -15.02 -4.17
N THR A 184 16.66 -15.70 -3.23
CA THR A 184 17.91 -15.25 -2.61
C THR A 184 19.02 -16.28 -2.80
N ASP A 185 20.27 -15.88 -2.53
CA ASP A 185 21.42 -16.79 -2.54
C ASP A 185 21.30 -17.92 -1.49
N ALA A 186 20.43 -17.76 -0.49
CA ALA A 186 20.19 -18.71 0.59
C ALA A 186 19.03 -19.70 0.30
N GLY A 187 18.38 -19.61 -0.87
CA GLY A 187 17.14 -20.32 -1.18
C GLY A 187 15.89 -19.46 -0.94
N PRO A 188 14.68 -19.99 -1.15
CA PRO A 188 13.43 -19.30 -0.80
C PRO A 188 13.34 -19.11 0.72
N ASP A 189 12.88 -17.94 1.16
CA ASP A 189 12.64 -17.67 2.58
C ASP A 189 11.37 -18.39 3.07
N ASP A 190 11.54 -19.42 3.90
CA ASP A 190 10.45 -20.17 4.55
C ASP A 190 9.87 -19.44 5.79
N ALA A 191 10.44 -18.29 6.18
CA ALA A 191 9.93 -17.47 7.29
C ALA A 191 8.68 -16.63 6.92
N CYS A 192 8.32 -16.58 5.63
CA CYS A 192 7.09 -15.98 5.16
C CYS A 192 5.92 -17.00 5.30
N PRO A 193 4.87 -16.72 6.09
CA PRO A 193 3.84 -17.72 6.35
C PRO A 193 2.97 -18.01 5.11
N LYS A 194 3.15 -19.21 4.55
CA LYS A 194 2.27 -20.00 3.64
C LYS A 194 1.72 -19.30 2.39
N ALA A 195 2.28 -19.64 1.22
CA ALA A 195 1.68 -20.53 0.21
C ALA A 195 2.29 -20.29 -1.20
N ALA A 196 3.29 -21.07 -1.58
CA ALA A 196 3.76 -21.10 -2.97
C ALA A 196 2.77 -21.91 -3.84
N ARG A 197 1.82 -21.23 -4.50
CA ARG A 197 1.11 -21.77 -5.67
C ARG A 197 1.49 -20.97 -6.91
N ARG A 198 1.91 -21.68 -7.97
CA ARG A 198 2.03 -21.09 -9.32
C ARG A 198 0.63 -20.81 -9.85
N PHE A 199 0.36 -19.56 -10.21
CA PHE A 199 -0.91 -19.16 -10.81
C PHE A 199 -0.95 -19.43 -12.33
N PRO A 200 -2.06 -19.96 -12.88
CA PRO A 200 -2.29 -20.01 -14.32
C PRO A 200 -2.57 -18.61 -14.92
N PRO A 201 -2.40 -18.41 -16.24
CA PRO A 201 -2.70 -17.15 -16.92
C PRO A 201 -4.19 -16.76 -16.81
N ARG A 202 -4.48 -15.45 -16.72
CA ARG A 202 -5.82 -14.85 -16.53
C ARG A 202 -6.82 -15.37 -17.59
N ALA A 203 -7.99 -15.82 -17.13
CA ALA A 203 -9.21 -15.85 -17.94
C ALA A 203 -9.85 -14.44 -17.93
N GLY A 204 -10.54 -14.07 -19.02
CA GLY A 204 -10.98 -12.69 -19.29
C GLY A 204 -11.72 -12.01 -18.13
N LEU A 205 -11.31 -10.77 -17.84
CA LEU A 205 -11.92 -9.90 -16.83
C LEU A 205 -13.33 -9.51 -17.30
N GLY A 206 -14.37 -10.02 -16.64
CA GLY A 206 -15.74 -9.55 -16.82
C GLY A 206 -15.98 -8.25 -16.05
N ASP A 207 -16.85 -7.38 -16.58
CA ASP A 207 -17.22 -6.13 -15.91
C ASP A 207 -17.84 -6.43 -14.52
N PRO A 208 -17.39 -5.75 -13.46
CA PRO A 208 -18.12 -5.74 -12.20
C PRO A 208 -19.36 -4.86 -12.40
N GLY A 209 -20.50 -5.53 -12.60
CA GLY A 209 -21.83 -4.91 -12.57
C GLY A 209 -22.13 -4.19 -11.27
#